data_AF-A0A419JVL5-F1
#
_entry.id   AF-A0A419JVL5-F1
#
_cell.length_a   1.000
_cell.length_b   1.000
_cell.length_c   1.000
_cell.angle_alpha   90.00
_cell.angle_beta   90.00
_cell.angle_gamma   90.00
#
_symmetry.space_group_name_H-M   'P 1'
#
loop_
_entity.id
_entity.type
_entity.pdbx_description
1 polymer ?
#
loop_
_entity_poly.entity_id
_entity_poly.type
_entity_poly.pdbx_seq_one_letter_code
_entity_poly.pdbx_strand_id
1 'polypeptide(L)' 'MLQILQALQENGFDGPVNPDHVPLITGDTQQHQVATAYAVGYIKALLSVLESR' A
#
# COMPACT_ATOMS: atom_id res chain seq x y z
N MET A 1 -7.01 5.46 2.80
CA MET A 1 -6.67 4.14 2.23
C MET A 1 -7.45 2.97 2.81
N LEU A 2 -7.56 2.78 4.14
CA LEU A 2 -8.25 1.61 4.71
C LEU A 2 -9.68 1.41 4.15
N GLN A 3 -10.48 2.49 4.09
CA GLN A 3 -11.83 2.46 3.51
C GLN A 3 -11.85 2.00 2.05
N ILE A 4 -10.82 2.34 1.27
CA ILE A 4 -10.71 1.94 -0.14
C ILE A 4 -10.40 0.45 -0.25
N LEU A 5 -9.44 -0.04 0.54
CA LEU A 5 -9.11 -1.47 0.58
C LEU A 5 -10.30 -2.31 1.05
N GLN A 6 -11.05 -1.81 2.04
CA GLN A 6 -12.29 -2.45 2.49
C GLN A 6 -13.32 -2.51 1.36
N ALA A 7 -13.56 -1.41 0.65
CA ALA A 7 -14.50 -1.39 -0.46
C ALA A 7 -14.09 -2.34 -1.59
N LEU A 8 -12.79 -2.42 -1.90
CA LEU A 8 -12.26 -3.39 -2.89
C LEU A 8 -12.54 -4.84 -2.45
N GLN A 9 -12.25 -5.18 -1.20
CA GLN A 9 -12.52 -6.51 -0.64
C GLN A 9 -14.01 -6.85 -0.66
N GLU A 10 -14.88 -5.92 -0.23
CA GLU A 10 -16.33 -6.10 -0.21
C GLU A 10 -16.93 -6.30 -1.61
N ASN A 11 -16.25 -5.82 -2.65
CA ASN A 11 -16.66 -5.99 -4.05
C ASN A 11 -15.92 -7.15 -4.76
N GLY A 12 -15.22 -8.01 -4.01
CA GLY A 12 -14.58 -9.21 -4.55
C GLY A 12 -13.33 -8.95 -5.40
N PHE A 13 -12.66 -7.81 -5.22
CA PHE A 13 -11.40 -7.54 -5.88
C PHE A 13 -10.28 -8.42 -5.30
N ASP A 14 -9.64 -9.22 -6.18
CA ASP A 14 -8.51 -10.11 -5.87
C ASP A 14 -7.25 -9.76 -6.68
N GLY A 15 -7.17 -8.50 -7.14
CA GLY A 15 -6.07 -8.01 -7.95
C GLY A 15 -4.90 -7.46 -7.11
N PRO A 16 -3.76 -7.18 -7.76
CA PRO A 16 -2.64 -6.52 -7.09
C PRO A 16 -2.98 -5.07 -6.73
N VAL A 17 -2.48 -4.61 -5.59
CA VAL A 17 -2.49 -3.20 -5.19
C VAL A 17 -1.07 -2.67 -5.25
N ASN A 18 -0.82 -1.71 -6.13
CA ASN A 18 0.48 -1.07 -6.29
C ASN A 18 0.45 0.36 -5.72
N PRO A 19 1.38 0.77 -4.84
CA PRO A 19 1.56 2.18 -4.55
C PRO A 19 2.04 2.91 -5.80
N ASP A 20 1.44 4.07 -6.05
CA ASP A 20 1.81 4.94 -7.17
C ASP A 20 2.39 6.26 -6.64
N HIS A 21 3.28 6.87 -7.41
CA HIS A 21 3.89 8.18 -7.13
C HIS A 21 4.28 8.42 -5.66
N VAL A 22 5.19 7.60 -5.15
CA VAL A 22 5.74 7.78 -3.80
C VAL A 22 6.54 9.09 -3.69
N PRO A 23 6.57 9.73 -2.51
CA PRO A 23 7.28 10.99 -2.33
C PRO A 23 8.78 10.83 -2.53
N LEU A 24 9.44 11.89 -2.99
CA LEU A 24 10.89 11.99 -2.89
C LEU A 24 11.29 12.17 -1.43
N ILE A 25 12.08 11.24 -0.90
CA ILE A 25 12.60 11.29 0.47
C ILE A 25 14.10 11.62 0.43
N THR A 26 14.54 12.50 1.33
CA THR A 26 15.97 12.81 1.49
C THR A 26 16.75 11.55 1.88
N GLY A 27 17.77 11.22 1.10
CA GLY A 27 18.59 10.02 1.32
C GLY A 27 18.04 8.73 0.70
N ASP A 28 16.95 8.82 -0.07
CA ASP A 28 16.45 7.68 -0.87
C ASP A 28 17.28 7.48 -2.14
N THR A 29 17.06 6.35 -2.82
CA THR A 29 17.65 6.05 -4.13
C THR A 29 16.99 6.85 -5.24
N GLN A 30 17.66 6.95 -6.39
CA GLN A 30 17.10 7.63 -7.57
C GLN A 30 15.78 7.00 -8.05
N GLN A 31 15.55 5.73 -7.72
CA GLN A 31 14.34 4.98 -8.07
C GLN A 31 13.31 4.95 -6.93
N HIS A 32 13.49 5.77 -5.88
CA HIS A 32 12.57 5.89 -4.74
C HIS A 32 12.28 4.56 -4.03
N GLN A 33 13.29 3.70 -3.89
CA GLN A 33 13.10 2.35 -3.37
C GLN A 33 12.67 2.34 -1.89
N VAL A 34 13.20 3.25 -1.07
CA VAL A 34 12.84 3.34 0.35
C VAL A 34 11.40 3.85 0.51
N ALA A 35 11.03 4.91 -0.21
CA ALA A 35 9.66 5.43 -0.21
C ALA A 35 8.66 4.38 -0.71
N THR A 36 9.03 3.62 -1.76
CA THR A 36 8.23 2.49 -2.28
C THR A 36 8.07 1.39 -1.23
N ALA A 37 9.16 0.96 -0.61
CA ALA A 37 9.12 -0.07 0.42
C ALA A 37 8.26 0.34 1.62
N TYR A 38 8.34 1.60 2.04
CA TYR A 38 7.49 2.15 3.09
C TYR A 38 6.00 2.11 2.70
N ALA A 39 5.66 2.57 1.49
CA ALA A 39 4.28 2.54 0.99
C ALA A 39 3.71 1.11 0.89
N VAL A 40 4.51 0.15 0.42
CA VAL A 40 4.15 -1.27 0.40
C VAL A 40 3.91 -1.81 1.82
N GLY A 41 4.80 -1.48 2.76
CA GLY A 41 4.64 -1.88 4.16
C GLY A 41 3.36 -1.33 4.78
N TYR A 42 3.03 -0.07 4.52
CA TYR A 42 1.78 0.56 4.95
C TYR A 42 0.54 -0.15 4.37
N ILE A 43 0.53 -0.44 3.06
CA ILE A 43 -0.60 -1.17 2.43
C ILE A 43 -0.75 -2.56 3.05
N LYS A 44 0.35 -3.30 3.25
CA LYS A 44 0.32 -4.63 3.91
C LYS A 44 -0.24 -4.58 5.33
N ALA A 45 0.12 -3.55 6.10
CA ALA A 45 -0.42 -3.37 7.44
C ALA A 45 -1.95 -3.16 7.42
N LEU A 46 -2.45 -2.36 6.47
CA LEU A 46 -3.89 -2.16 6.32
C LEU A 46 -4.62 -3.43 5.88
N LEU A 47 -4.05 -4.20 4.96
CA LEU A 47 -4.60 -5.50 4.54
C LEU A 47 -4.66 -6.47 5.73
N SER A 48 -3.61 -6.55 6.54
CA SER A 48 -3.58 -7.39 7.75
C SER A 48 -4.70 -7.01 8.75
N VAL A 49 -5.02 -5.73 8.89
CA VAL A 49 -6.15 -5.28 9.73
C VAL A 49 -7.49 -5.79 9.17
N LEU A 50 -7.66 -5.83 7.85
CA LEU A 50 -8.88 -6.33 7.20
C LEU A 50 -9.01 -7.86 7.28
N GLU A 51 -7.90 -8.60 7.21
CA GLU A 51 -7.86 -10.06 7.36
C GLU A 51 -8.12 -10.54 8.79
N SER A 52 -7.78 -9.71 9.79
CA SER A 52 -7.95 -10.04 11.22
C SER A 52 -9.38 -9.86 11.77
N ARG A 53 -10.35 -9.55 10.91
CA ARG A 53 -11.76 -9.31 11.24
C ARG A 53 -12.64 -10.42 10.70
#